data_AF-A0A918YP55-F1
#
_entry.id   AF-A0A918YP55-F1
#
_cell.length_a   1.000
_cell.length_b   1.000
_cell.length_c   1.000
_cell.angle_alpha   90.00
_cell.angle_beta   90.00
_cell.angle_gamma   90.00
#
_symmetry.space_group_name_H-M   'P 1'
#
loop_
_entity.id
_entity.type
_entity.pdbx_description
1 polymer ?
#
loop_
_entity_poly.entity_id
_entity_poly.type
_entity_poly.pdbx_seq_one_letter_code
_entity_poly.pdbx_strand_id
1 'polypeptide(L)'
;MRTRSLPAPTAVLGYRRDGRPIHPVLGASPDDDSNSDEATLSISQKHLSTLMAREKDQGGRAAVRGLVEKLGFPSASALEEFITTVRKAEQEQLTEAERREQALAEREKAALGRENAAIAREREVMCRALLARAGATGRDLDDAVVLLRVADDADETAFDEAIQELKGRRPELFAHPSHPLPAAPGGAPASVPPPRPGNVERKPGAAGLEMARRRGLLTNPG
;
A
#
# COMPACT_ATOMS: atom_id res chain seq x y z
N MET A 1 -3.62 -68.19 -91.79
CA MET A 1 -4.39 -67.52 -90.72
C MET A 1 -5.32 -66.51 -91.37
N ARG A 2 -6.64 -66.65 -91.26
CA ARG A 2 -7.62 -65.67 -91.78
C ARG A 2 -8.13 -64.85 -90.61
N THR A 3 -7.68 -63.60 -90.47
CA THR A 3 -8.26 -62.64 -89.54
C THR A 3 -9.63 -62.24 -90.06
N ARG A 4 -10.71 -62.55 -89.33
CA ARG A 4 -12.05 -62.04 -89.66
C ARG A 4 -12.03 -60.53 -89.42
N SER A 5 -12.33 -59.74 -90.45
CA SER A 5 -12.53 -58.29 -90.32
C SER A 5 -13.73 -58.03 -89.41
N LEU A 6 -13.55 -57.17 -88.40
CA LEU A 6 -14.66 -56.74 -87.54
C LEU A 6 -15.63 -55.85 -88.34
N PRO A 7 -16.95 -55.93 -88.08
CA PRO A 7 -17.94 -55.07 -88.73
C PRO A 7 -17.74 -53.60 -88.34
N ALA A 8 -18.11 -52.70 -89.25
CA ALA A 8 -17.98 -51.25 -89.04
C ALA A 8 -18.81 -50.78 -87.82
N PRO A 9 -18.35 -49.77 -87.05
CA PRO A 9 -19.02 -49.28 -85.84
C PRO A 9 -20.47 -48.82 -86.06
N THR A 10 -20.76 -48.31 -87.25
CA THR A 10 -22.08 -47.80 -87.63
C THR A 10 -22.96 -48.84 -88.32
N ALA A 11 -22.45 -50.07 -88.55
CA ALA A 11 -23.24 -51.13 -89.12
C ALA A 11 -24.36 -51.55 -88.15
N VAL A 12 -25.61 -51.44 -88.59
CA VAL A 12 -26.76 -51.89 -87.80
C VAL A 12 -26.79 -53.42 -87.79
N LEU A 13 -26.59 -54.03 -86.62
CA LEU A 13 -26.62 -55.49 -86.46
C LEU A 13 -28.05 -56.04 -86.35
N GLY A 14 -29.00 -55.18 -85.99
CA GLY A 14 -30.41 -55.53 -85.84
C GLY A 14 -31.19 -54.38 -85.23
N TYR A 15 -32.47 -54.59 -84.96
CA TYR A 15 -33.33 -53.61 -84.31
C TYR A 15 -33.89 -54.19 -83.01
N ARG A 16 -33.99 -53.36 -81.99
CA ARG A 16 -34.66 -53.70 -80.73
C ARG A 16 -36.19 -53.73 -80.95
N ARG A 17 -36.94 -54.27 -79.97
CA ARG A 17 -38.42 -54.33 -80.02
C ARG A 17 -39.10 -52.96 -80.11
N ASP A 18 -38.41 -51.90 -79.69
CA ASP A 18 -38.81 -50.49 -79.78
C ASP A 18 -38.37 -49.81 -81.10
N GLY A 19 -37.84 -50.56 -82.07
CA GLY A 19 -37.49 -50.07 -83.41
C GLY A 19 -36.15 -49.33 -83.49
N ARG A 20 -35.38 -49.23 -82.40
CA ARG A 20 -34.06 -48.58 -82.40
C ARG A 20 -32.97 -49.52 -82.93
N PRO A 21 -32.04 -49.04 -83.79
CA PRO A 21 -30.94 -49.85 -84.30
C PRO A 21 -29.99 -50.26 -83.17
N ILE A 22 -29.50 -51.50 -83.23
CA ILE A 22 -28.46 -52.06 -82.37
C ILE A 22 -27.14 -51.94 -83.11
N HIS A 23 -26.22 -51.17 -82.55
CA HIS A 23 -24.85 -51.05 -83.04
C HIS A 23 -23.92 -52.02 -82.30
N PRO A 24 -22.82 -52.50 -82.94
CA PRO A 24 -21.81 -53.31 -82.28
C PRO A 24 -21.21 -52.52 -81.11
N VAL A 25 -21.18 -53.12 -79.92
CA VAL A 25 -20.38 -52.61 -78.80
C VAL A 25 -18.93 -52.96 -79.11
N LEU A 26 -18.24 -52.06 -79.80
CA LEU A 26 -16.78 -52.10 -79.86
C LEU A 26 -16.28 -51.76 -78.46
N GLY A 27 -15.49 -52.64 -77.85
CA GLY A 27 -14.85 -52.35 -76.57
C GLY A 27 -14.14 -51.00 -76.65
N ALA A 28 -14.32 -50.16 -75.62
CA ALA A 28 -13.83 -48.79 -75.56
C ALA A 28 -12.40 -48.68 -76.12
N SER A 29 -12.29 -48.14 -77.34
CA SER A 29 -10.99 -47.86 -77.94
C SER A 29 -10.39 -46.68 -77.20
N PRO A 30 -9.09 -46.69 -76.88
CA PRO A 30 -8.42 -45.52 -76.31
C PRO A 30 -8.41 -44.30 -77.26
N ASP A 31 -8.82 -44.49 -78.52
CA ASP A 31 -8.87 -43.45 -79.56
C ASP A 31 -10.26 -42.77 -79.71
N ASP A 32 -11.18 -42.97 -78.75
CA ASP A 32 -12.50 -42.31 -78.75
C ASP A 32 -12.42 -40.93 -78.07
N ASP A 33 -12.58 -39.85 -78.85
CA ASP A 33 -12.52 -38.45 -78.39
C ASP A 33 -13.54 -38.13 -77.27
N SER A 34 -14.55 -38.98 -77.06
CA SER A 34 -15.50 -38.82 -75.95
C SER A 34 -14.94 -39.23 -74.58
N ASN A 35 -13.74 -39.81 -74.51
CA ASN A 35 -13.04 -40.17 -73.26
C ASN A 35 -12.14 -39.05 -72.70
N SER A 36 -12.10 -37.86 -73.31
CA SER A 36 -11.27 -36.73 -72.86
C SER A 36 -11.95 -35.81 -71.85
N ASP A 37 -12.68 -36.35 -70.88
CA ASP A 37 -13.28 -35.57 -69.78
C ASP A 37 -12.32 -35.49 -68.57
N GLU A 38 -11.11 -34.95 -68.78
CA GLU A 38 -10.36 -34.32 -67.68
C GLU A 38 -10.94 -32.92 -67.44
N ALA A 39 -11.91 -32.84 -66.54
CA ALA A 39 -12.52 -31.58 -66.13
C ALA A 39 -11.48 -30.64 -65.48
N THR A 40 -10.89 -29.75 -66.29
CA THR A 40 -9.99 -28.69 -65.82
C THR A 40 -10.79 -27.63 -65.05
N LEU A 41 -10.79 -27.72 -63.71
CA LEU A 41 -11.43 -26.73 -62.83
C LEU A 41 -10.57 -25.45 -62.77
N SER A 42 -10.96 -24.42 -63.51
CA SER A 42 -10.32 -23.10 -63.44
C SER A 42 -10.81 -22.32 -62.21
N ILE A 43 -9.98 -22.19 -61.17
CA ILE A 43 -10.28 -21.38 -59.99
C ILE A 43 -9.76 -19.95 -60.17
N SER A 44 -10.59 -18.94 -59.89
CA SER A 44 -10.16 -17.53 -59.93
C SER A 44 -9.19 -17.19 -58.78
N GLN A 45 -8.24 -16.28 -59.03
CA GLN A 45 -7.26 -15.83 -58.03
C GLN A 45 -7.91 -15.28 -56.75
N LYS A 46 -9.05 -14.58 -56.87
CA LYS A 46 -9.84 -14.06 -55.74
C LYS A 46 -10.46 -15.19 -54.91
N HIS A 47 -10.88 -16.28 -55.55
CA HIS A 47 -11.39 -17.45 -54.84
C HIS A 47 -10.26 -18.18 -54.09
N LEU A 48 -9.09 -18.32 -54.72
CA LEU A 48 -7.91 -18.91 -54.09
C LEU A 48 -7.44 -18.11 -52.87
N SER A 49 -7.39 -16.77 -52.96
CA SER A 49 -7.03 -15.93 -51.82
C SER A 49 -8.03 -16.07 -50.65
N THR A 50 -9.32 -16.25 -50.94
CA THR A 50 -10.36 -16.46 -49.93
C THR A 50 -10.20 -17.81 -49.23
N LEU A 51 -9.86 -18.87 -49.98
CA LEU A 51 -9.59 -20.19 -49.41
C LEU A 51 -8.35 -20.18 -48.52
N MET A 52 -7.26 -19.54 -48.97
CA MET A 52 -6.04 -19.43 -48.17
C MET A 52 -6.24 -18.63 -46.88
N ALA A 53 -7.05 -17.57 -46.91
CA ALA A 53 -7.40 -16.80 -45.71
C ALA A 53 -8.18 -17.67 -44.71
N ARG A 54 -9.19 -18.41 -45.18
CA ARG A 54 -9.97 -19.33 -44.33
C ARG A 54 -9.10 -20.43 -43.73
N GLU A 55 -8.18 -21.00 -44.50
CA GLU A 55 -7.26 -22.03 -44.01
C GLU A 55 -6.34 -21.49 -42.90
N LYS A 56 -5.79 -20.30 -43.10
CA LYS A 56 -4.98 -19.61 -42.07
C LYS A 56 -5.78 -19.32 -40.81
N ASP A 57 -7.01 -18.85 -40.94
CA ASP A 57 -7.90 -18.57 -39.80
C ASP A 57 -8.23 -19.85 -39.04
N GLN A 58 -8.46 -20.96 -39.75
CA GLN A 58 -8.72 -22.27 -39.14
C GLN A 58 -7.48 -22.80 -38.40
N GLY A 59 -6.30 -22.71 -39.01
CA GLY A 59 -5.03 -23.07 -38.37
C GLY A 59 -4.75 -22.24 -37.12
N GLY A 60 -4.99 -20.92 -37.19
CA GLY A 60 -4.87 -20.03 -36.04
C GLY A 60 -5.82 -20.40 -34.90
N ARG A 61 -7.09 -20.67 -35.21
CA ARG A 61 -8.08 -21.11 -34.20
C ARG A 61 -7.74 -22.47 -33.60
N ALA A 62 -7.23 -23.40 -34.40
CA ALA A 62 -6.78 -24.72 -33.92
C ALA A 62 -5.58 -24.60 -32.99
N ALA A 63 -4.61 -23.74 -33.32
CA ALA A 63 -3.45 -23.48 -32.47
C ALA A 63 -3.85 -22.85 -31.12
N VAL A 64 -4.75 -21.86 -31.13
CA VAL A 64 -5.27 -21.25 -29.90
C VAL A 64 -6.02 -22.27 -29.05
N ARG A 65 -6.89 -23.09 -29.66
CA ARG A 65 -7.61 -24.14 -28.92
C ARG A 65 -6.66 -25.17 -28.31
N GLY A 66 -5.66 -25.63 -29.06
CA GLY A 66 -4.66 -26.56 -28.55
C GLY A 66 -3.81 -25.97 -27.42
N LEU A 67 -3.53 -24.67 -27.43
CA LEU A 67 -2.84 -23.99 -26.33
C LEU A 67 -3.72 -23.89 -25.09
N VAL A 68 -4.99 -23.51 -25.25
CA VAL A 68 -5.98 -23.44 -24.16
C VAL A 68 -6.17 -24.81 -23.49
N GLU A 69 -6.29 -25.88 -24.28
CA GLU A 69 -6.39 -27.25 -23.78
C GLU A 69 -5.12 -27.70 -23.04
N LYS A 70 -3.93 -27.39 -23.57
CA LYS A 70 -2.64 -27.67 -22.90
C LYS A 70 -2.50 -26.95 -21.56
N LEU A 71 -3.04 -25.73 -21.46
CA LEU A 71 -3.09 -24.97 -20.21
C LEU A 71 -4.20 -25.45 -19.25
N GLY A 72 -5.01 -26.45 -19.66
CA GLY A 72 -6.06 -27.04 -18.83
C GLY A 72 -7.36 -26.25 -18.80
N PHE A 73 -7.56 -25.29 -19.70
CA PHE A 73 -8.78 -24.49 -19.77
C PHE A 73 -9.79 -25.11 -20.75
N PRO A 74 -11.10 -25.06 -20.45
CA PRO A 74 -12.14 -25.61 -21.33
C PRO A 74 -12.40 -24.74 -22.57
N SER A 75 -12.03 -23.46 -22.54
CA SER A 75 -12.20 -22.51 -23.64
C SER A 75 -11.26 -21.30 -23.48
N ALA A 76 -11.04 -20.57 -24.59
CA ALA A 76 -10.28 -19.32 -24.54
C ALA A 76 -10.95 -18.27 -23.64
N SER A 77 -12.30 -18.26 -23.59
CA SER A 77 -13.04 -17.38 -22.70
C SER A 77 -12.78 -17.69 -21.22
N ALA A 78 -12.67 -18.97 -20.84
CA ALA A 78 -12.36 -19.35 -19.46
C ALA A 78 -10.94 -18.93 -19.04
N LEU A 79 -9.98 -18.97 -19.97
CA LEU A 79 -8.63 -18.45 -19.74
C LEU A 79 -8.63 -16.93 -19.57
N GLU A 80 -9.39 -16.20 -20.39
CA GLU A 80 -9.54 -14.75 -20.26
C GLU A 80 -10.19 -14.37 -18.92
N GLU A 81 -11.27 -15.03 -18.54
CA GLU A 81 -11.94 -14.82 -17.25
C GLU A 81 -10.97 -15.04 -16.08
N PHE A 82 -10.21 -16.15 -16.09
CA PHE A 82 -9.19 -16.43 -15.09
C PHE A 82 -8.10 -15.35 -15.00
N ILE A 83 -7.58 -14.90 -16.14
CA ILE A 83 -6.57 -13.84 -16.15
C ILE A 83 -7.15 -12.54 -15.59
N THR A 84 -8.41 -12.21 -15.91
CA THR A 84 -9.05 -11.01 -15.38
C THR A 84 -9.31 -11.08 -13.88
N THR A 85 -9.67 -12.24 -13.34
CA THR A 85 -9.87 -12.41 -11.88
C THR A 85 -8.55 -12.37 -11.13
N VAL A 86 -7.49 -13.00 -11.64
CA VAL A 86 -6.14 -12.91 -11.07
C VAL A 86 -5.67 -11.45 -11.03
N ARG A 87 -5.77 -10.72 -12.15
CA ARG A 87 -5.38 -9.30 -12.20
C ARG A 87 -6.17 -8.42 -11.23
N LYS A 88 -7.47 -8.67 -11.09
CA LYS A 88 -8.31 -7.94 -10.12
C LYS A 88 -7.86 -8.24 -8.68
N ALA A 89 -7.62 -9.51 -8.36
CA ALA A 89 -7.16 -9.92 -7.04
C ALA A 89 -5.78 -9.33 -6.71
N GLU A 90 -4.84 -9.32 -7.66
CA GLU A 90 -3.53 -8.68 -7.50
C GLU A 90 -3.68 -7.16 -7.28
N GLN A 91 -4.52 -6.49 -8.07
CA GLN A 91 -4.77 -5.07 -7.91
C GLN A 91 -5.40 -4.74 -6.55
N GLU A 92 -6.36 -5.54 -6.10
CA GLU A 92 -6.98 -5.40 -4.78
C GLU A 92 -5.95 -5.60 -3.67
N GLN A 93 -5.10 -6.63 -3.75
CA GLN A 93 -4.03 -6.88 -2.79
C GLN A 93 -3.02 -5.73 -2.73
N LEU A 94 -2.63 -5.17 -3.88
CA LEU A 94 -1.77 -3.99 -3.93
C LEU A 94 -2.45 -2.80 -3.22
N THR A 95 -3.72 -2.54 -3.50
CA THR A 95 -4.44 -1.43 -2.84
C THR A 95 -4.64 -1.64 -1.34
N GLU A 96 -4.78 -2.88 -0.88
CA GLU A 96 -4.83 -3.17 0.56
C GLU A 96 -3.46 -2.99 1.23
N ALA A 97 -2.39 -3.43 0.57
CA ALA A 97 -1.03 -3.25 1.06
C ALA A 97 -0.68 -1.76 1.16
N GLU A 98 -0.98 -0.97 0.13
CA GLU A 98 -0.81 0.49 0.12
C GLU A 98 -1.60 1.15 1.26
N ARG A 99 -2.85 0.73 1.48
CA ARG A 99 -3.66 1.26 2.58
C ARG A 99 -3.06 0.93 3.95
N ARG A 100 -2.48 -0.26 4.13
CA ARG A 100 -1.80 -0.65 5.37
C ARG A 100 -0.53 0.16 5.57
N GLU A 101 0.25 0.37 4.52
CA GLU A 101 1.48 1.18 4.57
C GLU A 101 1.16 2.64 4.93
N GLN A 102 0.14 3.23 4.29
CA GLN A 102 -0.33 4.58 4.63
C GLN A 102 -0.77 4.67 6.10
N ALA A 103 -1.53 3.69 6.60
CA ALA A 103 -1.96 3.67 7.99
C ALA A 103 -0.79 3.52 8.97
N LEU A 104 0.25 2.76 8.62
CA LEU A 104 1.48 2.67 9.41
C LEU A 104 2.26 3.98 9.41
N ALA A 105 2.45 4.59 8.24
CA ALA A 105 3.12 5.88 8.11
C ALA A 105 2.40 7.00 8.88
N GLU A 106 1.07 7.01 8.89
CA GLU A 106 0.28 7.94 9.70
C GLU A 106 0.44 7.71 11.20
N ARG A 107 0.49 6.44 11.63
CA ARG A 107 0.74 6.10 13.05
C ARG A 107 2.14 6.52 13.48
N GLU A 108 3.15 6.30 12.65
CA GLU A 108 4.53 6.73 12.91
C GLU A 108 4.61 8.26 12.99
N LYS A 109 4.01 8.99 12.03
CA LYS A 109 3.92 10.46 12.08
C LYS A 109 3.22 10.95 13.34
N ALA A 110 2.13 10.30 13.74
CA ALA A 110 1.41 10.66 14.96
C ALA A 110 2.24 10.37 16.23
N ALA A 111 3.02 9.28 16.26
CA ALA A 111 3.91 8.97 17.37
C ALA A 111 5.05 10.00 17.48
N LEU A 112 5.74 10.28 16.36
CA LEU A 112 6.78 11.31 16.28
C LEU A 112 6.25 12.69 16.69
N GLY A 113 5.02 13.03 16.29
CA GLY A 113 4.37 14.28 16.69
C GLY A 113 4.14 14.36 18.21
N ARG A 114 3.76 13.26 18.86
CA ARG A 114 3.58 13.20 20.32
C ARG A 114 4.90 13.32 21.07
N GLU A 115 5.95 12.65 20.57
CA GLU A 115 7.29 12.72 21.15
C GLU A 115 7.85 14.14 21.04
N ASN A 116 7.79 14.75 19.85
CA ASN A 116 8.23 16.12 19.65
C ASN A 116 7.45 17.12 20.54
N ALA A 117 6.15 16.91 20.72
CA ALA A 117 5.33 17.72 21.63
C ALA A 117 5.67 17.49 23.12
N ALA A 118 6.15 16.31 23.50
CA ALA A 118 6.66 16.05 24.84
C ALA A 118 7.99 16.77 25.06
N ILE A 119 8.94 16.60 24.13
CA ILE A 119 10.26 17.26 24.16
C ILE A 119 10.11 18.79 24.21
N ALA A 120 9.22 19.37 23.41
CA ALA A 120 8.96 20.81 23.42
C ALA A 120 8.46 21.30 24.78
N ARG A 121 7.54 20.56 25.43
CA ARG A 121 7.03 20.89 26.76
C ARG A 121 8.10 20.78 27.84
N GLU A 122 8.93 19.74 27.79
CA GLU A 122 10.03 19.56 28.73
C GLU A 122 11.05 20.71 28.60
N ARG A 123 11.37 21.11 27.36
CA ARG A 123 12.26 22.24 27.09
C ARG A 123 11.68 23.58 27.56
N GLU A 124 10.40 23.82 27.33
CA GLU A 124 9.74 25.04 27.80
C GLU A 124 9.80 25.14 29.34
N VAL A 125 9.55 24.02 30.04
CA VAL A 125 9.65 23.96 31.50
C VAL A 125 11.09 24.17 31.96
N MET A 126 12.06 23.52 31.33
CA MET A 126 13.49 23.69 31.63
C MET A 126 13.93 25.15 31.43
N CYS A 127 13.59 25.75 30.30
CA CYS A 127 13.90 27.15 29.98
C CYS A 127 13.33 28.10 31.05
N ARG A 128 12.04 27.93 31.40
CA ARG A 128 11.41 28.72 32.47
C ARG A 128 12.09 28.50 33.82
N ALA A 129 12.49 27.27 34.14
CA ALA A 129 13.18 26.98 35.40
C ALA A 129 14.57 27.65 35.48
N LEU A 130 15.34 27.63 34.39
CA LEU A 130 16.65 28.28 34.31
C LEU A 130 16.54 29.81 34.40
N LEU A 131 15.58 30.41 33.67
CA LEU A 131 15.32 31.85 33.74
C LEU A 131 14.83 32.29 35.12
N ALA A 132 13.97 31.49 35.76
CA ALA A 132 13.53 31.75 37.14
C ALA A 132 14.69 31.66 38.13
N ARG A 133 15.56 30.64 38.00
CA ARG A 133 16.80 30.54 38.79
C ARG A 133 17.72 31.74 38.56
N ALA A 134 17.70 32.29 37.36
CA ALA A 134 18.48 33.46 36.99
C ALA A 134 17.91 34.79 37.53
N GLY A 135 16.70 34.79 38.09
CA GLY A 135 16.06 35.96 38.73
C GLY A 135 14.86 36.52 37.98
N ALA A 136 14.47 35.96 36.83
CA ALA A 136 13.30 36.41 36.09
C ALA A 136 12.01 35.90 36.74
N THR A 137 11.02 36.76 36.96
CA THR A 137 9.77 36.36 37.64
C THR A 137 8.55 37.05 37.04
N GLY A 138 7.37 36.44 37.17
CA GLY A 138 6.12 37.05 36.73
C GLY A 138 6.14 37.39 35.23
N ARG A 139 5.75 38.62 34.88
CA ARG A 139 5.75 39.09 33.48
C ARG A 139 7.15 39.14 32.87
N ASP A 140 8.15 39.48 33.67
CA ASP A 140 9.54 39.55 33.20
C ASP A 140 10.08 38.16 32.84
N LEU A 141 9.56 37.09 33.46
CA LEU A 141 9.85 35.70 33.07
C LEU A 141 9.25 35.37 31.70
N ASP A 142 7.99 35.72 31.47
CA ASP A 142 7.34 35.48 30.18
C ASP A 142 8.04 36.26 29.06
N ASP A 143 8.40 37.52 29.31
CA ASP A 143 9.16 38.34 28.37
C ASP A 143 10.57 37.78 28.14
N ALA A 144 11.25 37.31 29.19
CA ALA A 144 12.56 36.69 29.06
C ALA A 144 12.52 35.39 28.22
N VAL A 145 11.47 34.56 28.36
CA VAL A 145 11.28 33.35 27.53
C VAL A 145 11.15 33.71 26.05
N VAL A 146 10.41 34.78 25.72
CA VAL A 146 10.22 35.22 24.32
C VAL A 146 11.51 35.83 23.73
N LEU A 147 12.33 36.48 24.56
CA LEU A 147 13.54 37.17 24.13
C LEU A 147 14.79 36.29 24.11
N LEU A 148 14.77 35.15 24.80
CA LEU A 148 15.87 34.21 24.85
C LEU A 148 16.09 33.59 23.46
N ARG A 149 17.32 33.71 22.95
CA ARG A 149 17.72 33.17 21.64
C ARG A 149 18.65 32.00 21.86
N VAL A 150 18.10 30.80 21.78
CA VAL A 150 18.83 29.55 21.97
C VAL A 150 18.40 28.58 20.87
N ALA A 151 19.35 27.81 20.33
CA ALA A 151 19.06 26.79 19.34
C ALA A 151 18.23 25.66 19.95
N ASP A 152 17.43 24.98 19.15
CA ASP A 152 16.57 23.91 19.66
C ASP A 152 17.38 22.80 20.35
N ASP A 153 18.55 22.44 19.84
CA ASP A 153 19.44 21.39 20.35
C ASP A 153 20.49 21.86 21.37
N ALA A 154 20.36 23.09 21.89
CA ALA A 154 21.31 23.64 22.84
C ALA A 154 21.36 22.87 24.18
N ASP A 155 22.58 22.71 24.71
CA ASP A 155 22.83 22.13 26.02
C ASP A 155 22.71 23.15 27.15
N GLU A 156 22.73 22.68 28.40
CA GLU A 156 22.57 23.53 29.59
C GLU A 156 23.59 24.68 29.63
N THR A 157 24.81 24.44 29.17
CA THR A 157 25.86 25.46 29.06
C THR A 157 25.52 26.57 28.07
N ALA A 158 25.01 26.23 26.89
CA ALA A 158 24.56 27.21 25.91
C ALA A 158 23.34 28.01 26.41
N PHE A 159 22.46 27.38 27.19
CA PHE A 159 21.38 28.09 27.88
C PHE A 159 21.92 29.11 28.89
N ASP A 160 22.88 28.73 29.72
CA ASP A 160 23.49 29.64 30.70
C ASP A 160 24.17 30.83 30.01
N GLU A 161 24.93 30.60 28.93
CA GLU A 161 25.56 31.67 28.15
C GLU A 161 24.54 32.65 27.56
N ALA A 162 23.47 32.13 26.95
CA ALA A 162 22.41 32.96 26.38
C ALA A 162 21.66 33.76 27.47
N ILE A 163 21.47 33.18 28.65
CA ILE A 163 20.90 33.88 29.81
C ILE A 163 21.82 35.02 30.26
N GLN A 164 23.14 34.80 30.32
CA GLN A 164 24.10 35.86 30.66
C GLN A 164 24.13 36.96 29.61
N GLU A 165 24.05 36.60 28.33
CA GLU A 165 23.96 37.58 27.25
C GLU A 165 22.66 38.41 27.36
N LEU A 166 21.53 37.76 27.64
CA LEU A 166 20.25 38.43 27.84
C LEU A 166 20.29 39.36 29.07
N LYS A 167 20.91 38.92 30.16
CA LYS A 167 21.16 39.74 31.35
C LYS A 167 21.99 40.98 31.05
N GLY A 168 23.03 40.85 30.23
CA GLY A 168 23.87 41.98 29.82
C GLY A 168 23.10 43.02 28.99
N ARG A 169 22.16 42.56 28.15
CA ARG A 169 21.34 43.45 27.31
C ARG A 169 20.14 44.06 28.05
N ARG A 170 19.54 43.32 28.98
CA ARG A 170 18.29 43.64 29.68
C ARG A 170 18.33 43.21 31.15
N PRO A 171 19.13 43.89 31.98
CA PRO A 171 19.27 43.56 33.39
C PRO A 171 17.95 43.71 34.17
N GLU A 172 17.06 44.59 33.73
CA GLU A 172 15.75 44.85 34.33
C GLU A 172 14.86 43.61 34.40
N LEU A 173 15.01 42.66 33.48
CA LEU A 173 14.21 41.41 33.46
C LEU A 173 14.60 40.45 34.59
N PHE A 174 15.76 40.64 35.21
CA PHE A 174 16.32 39.74 36.22
C PHE A 174 16.55 40.43 37.57
N ALA A 175 16.32 41.75 37.64
CA ALA A 175 16.54 42.55 38.82
C ALA A 175 15.21 42.82 39.52
N HIS A 176 15.11 42.46 40.80
CA HIS A 176 14.02 42.94 41.63
C HIS A 176 14.38 44.32 42.20
N PRO A 177 13.43 45.27 42.27
CA PRO A 177 13.64 46.45 43.11
C PRO A 177 13.76 45.97 44.55
N SER A 178 15.00 45.89 45.06
CA SER A 178 15.23 45.76 46.48
C SER A 178 14.81 47.07 47.13
N HIS A 179 13.57 47.14 47.59
CA HIS A 179 13.22 48.16 48.56
C HIS A 179 13.94 47.79 49.86
N PRO A 180 14.97 48.55 50.31
CA PRO A 180 15.53 48.32 51.63
C PRO A 180 14.40 48.53 52.64
N LEU A 181 14.02 47.46 53.34
CA LEU A 181 13.11 47.58 54.46
C LEU A 181 13.74 48.56 55.46
N PRO A 182 12.97 49.53 56.00
CA PRO A 182 13.50 50.42 57.02
C PRO A 182 13.99 49.57 58.20
N ALA A 183 15.16 49.89 58.72
CA ALA A 183 15.71 49.22 59.90
C ALA A 183 14.65 49.23 61.01
N ALA A 184 14.29 48.05 61.50
CA ALA A 184 13.32 47.95 62.58
C ALA A 184 13.80 48.79 63.78
N PRO A 185 12.93 49.59 64.41
CA PRO A 185 13.31 50.32 65.62
C PRO A 185 13.76 49.33 66.70
N GLY A 186 14.95 49.55 67.25
CA GLY A 186 15.57 48.65 68.23
C GLY A 186 14.74 48.51 69.50
N GLY A 187 14.04 47.39 69.62
CA GLY A 187 13.34 46.96 70.83
C GLY A 187 14.15 45.91 71.59
N ALA A 188 14.36 46.15 72.88
CA ALA A 188 15.07 45.32 73.86
C ALA A 188 14.58 43.85 73.92
N PRO A 189 15.39 42.89 74.42
CA PRO A 189 15.10 41.46 74.33
C PRO A 189 13.91 41.06 75.21
N ALA A 190 12.76 40.80 74.59
CA ALA A 190 11.66 40.10 75.23
C ALA A 190 12.06 38.62 75.40
N SER A 191 12.22 38.28 76.66
CA SER A 191 12.50 36.96 77.20
C SER A 191 11.45 35.91 76.82
N VAL A 192 11.95 34.70 76.51
CA VAL A 192 11.26 33.39 76.50
C VAL A 192 10.38 33.07 75.27
N PRO A 193 10.81 32.13 74.40
CA PRO A 193 9.92 31.48 73.45
C PRO A 193 8.98 30.50 74.18
N PRO A 194 7.70 30.38 73.80
CA PRO A 194 6.83 29.34 74.34
C PRO A 194 7.38 27.94 73.99
N PRO A 195 7.25 26.94 74.89
CA PRO A 195 7.77 25.61 74.64
C PRO A 195 7.07 24.99 73.42
N ARG A 196 7.88 24.54 72.47
CA ARG A 196 7.44 23.75 71.31
C ARG A 196 6.73 22.50 71.84
N PRO A 197 5.49 22.19 71.41
CA PRO A 197 4.87 20.93 71.79
C PRO A 197 5.79 19.78 71.35
N GLY A 198 6.08 18.90 72.31
CA GLY A 198 7.05 17.83 72.18
C GLY A 198 6.81 16.99 70.94
N ASN A 199 7.93 16.54 70.37
CA ASN A 199 7.99 15.59 69.28
C ASN A 199 7.33 14.29 69.76
N VAL A 200 6.02 14.15 69.56
CA VAL A 200 5.35 12.86 69.74
C VAL A 200 5.98 11.97 68.68
N GLU A 201 6.76 10.97 69.11
CA GLU A 201 7.35 9.94 68.26
C GLU A 201 6.24 9.24 67.47
N ARG A 202 5.82 9.86 66.36
CA ARG A 202 4.99 9.21 65.37
C ARG A 202 5.91 8.19 64.72
N LYS A 203 5.78 6.92 65.14
CA LYS A 203 6.45 5.79 64.48
C LYS A 203 6.31 5.98 62.96
N PRO A 204 7.42 6.04 62.21
CA PRO A 204 7.36 6.20 60.76
C PRO A 204 6.43 5.12 60.17
N GLY A 205 5.46 5.53 59.36
CA GLY A 205 4.47 4.62 58.75
C GLY A 205 3.16 4.42 59.52
N ALA A 206 3.00 4.97 60.73
CA ALA A 206 1.75 4.85 61.51
C ALA A 206 0.52 5.44 60.77
N ALA A 207 0.68 6.59 60.10
CA ALA A 207 -0.39 7.20 59.31
C ALA A 207 -0.79 6.36 58.09
N GLY A 208 0.18 5.67 57.46
CA GLY A 208 -0.08 4.75 56.35
C GLY A 208 -0.82 3.50 56.79
N LEU A 209 -0.45 2.92 57.93
CA LEU A 209 -1.14 1.79 58.55
C LEU A 209 -2.58 2.13 58.95
N GLU A 210 -2.81 3.32 59.51
CA GLU A 210 -4.16 3.77 59.87
C GLU A 210 -5.03 3.96 58.62
N MET A 211 -4.48 4.54 57.56
CA MET A 211 -5.16 4.67 56.26
C MET A 211 -5.46 3.31 55.61
N ALA A 212 -4.54 2.35 55.70
CA ALA A 212 -4.74 1.00 55.19
C ALA A 212 -5.84 0.24 55.95
N ARG A 213 -5.93 0.42 57.28
CA ARG A 213 -7.04 -0.10 58.10
C ARG A 213 -8.37 0.54 57.74
N ARG A 214 -8.43 1.87 57.59
CA ARG A 214 -9.66 2.58 57.19
C ARG A 214 -10.15 2.16 55.80
N ARG A 215 -9.23 1.76 54.91
CA ARG A 215 -9.53 1.27 53.56
C ARG A 215 -9.78 -0.24 53.47
N GLY A 216 -9.74 -0.95 54.60
CA GLY A 216 -10.00 -2.40 54.64
C GLY A 216 -8.91 -3.27 54.00
N LEU A 217 -7.73 -2.71 53.74
CA LEU A 217 -6.60 -3.43 53.12
C LEU A 217 -5.84 -4.32 54.12
N LEU A 218 -6.12 -4.15 55.41
CA LEU A 218 -5.58 -4.97 56.49
C LEU A 218 -6.74 -5.47 57.35
N THR A 219 -6.89 -6.79 57.45
CA THR A 219 -7.79 -7.44 58.40
C THR A 219 -7.16 -7.41 59.80
N ASN A 220 -7.88 -6.88 60.78
CA ASN A 220 -7.42 -6.89 62.17
C ASN A 220 -7.25 -8.36 62.64
N PRO A 221 -6.10 -8.75 63.21
CA PRO A 221 -6.07 -9.92 64.07
C PRO A 221 -6.87 -9.58 65.35
N GLY A 222 -7.69 -10.52 65.81
CA GLY A 222 -8.47 -10.41 67.04
C GLY A 222 -7.63 -10.28 68.30
#